data_AF-A0A382TST0-F1
#
_entry.id   AF-A0A382TST0-F1
#
_cell.length_a   1.000
_cell.length_b   1.000
_cell.length_c   1.000
_cell.angle_alpha   90.00
_cell.angle_beta   90.00
_cell.angle_gamma   90.00
#
_symmetry.space_group_name_H-M   'P 1'
#
loop_
_entity.id
_entity.type
_entity.pdbx_description
1 polymer ?
#
loop_
_entity_poly.entity_id
_entity_poly.type
_entity_poly.pdbx_seq_one_letter_code
_entity_poly.pdbx_strand_id
1 'polypeptide(L)'
;MSASKLKYLFFIRQPYLTKNKPSTVEKTFAIIKPDAVERNLIGKILERIEREGFRITAMKRILLTLPMAEGFYHVHRERPFFKDLTAYMCTGPVVLLVLE
;
A
#
# COMPACT_ATOMS: atom_id res chain seq x y z
N MET A 1 17.40 -11.02 -2.02
CA MET A 1 16.03 -11.59 -1.97
C MET A 1 15.18 -10.83 -2.98
N SER A 2 14.88 -11.48 -4.10
CA SER A 2 14.28 -10.91 -5.32
C SER A 2 12.92 -10.23 -5.04
N ALA A 3 12.62 -9.17 -5.78
CA ALA A 3 11.41 -8.36 -5.68
C ALA A 3 10.16 -9.09 -6.21
N SER A 4 9.91 -10.29 -5.71
CA SER A 4 8.71 -11.09 -5.96
C SER A 4 7.69 -10.84 -4.84
N LYS A 5 7.39 -9.57 -4.54
CA LYS A 5 6.30 -9.19 -3.62
C LYS A 5 4.99 -9.31 -4.40
N LEU A 6 4.00 -9.97 -3.78
CA LEU A 6 2.67 -10.27 -4.32
C LEU A 6 2.21 -9.29 -5.41
N LYS A 7 1.74 -9.84 -6.53
CA LYS A 7 1.23 -9.16 -7.75
C LYS A 7 0.30 -7.94 -7.49
N TYR A 8 -0.27 -7.85 -6.29
CA TYR A 8 -1.29 -6.88 -5.89
C TYR A 8 -0.98 -6.03 -4.64
N LEU A 9 0.22 -6.14 -4.05
CA LEU A 9 0.54 -5.50 -2.77
C LEU A 9 1.89 -4.76 -2.83
N PHE A 10 1.85 -3.44 -2.75
CA PHE A 10 3.06 -2.62 -2.60
C PHE A 10 3.22 -2.29 -1.11
N PHE A 11 4.34 -2.73 -0.54
CA PHE A 11 4.68 -2.46 0.85
C PHE A 11 5.72 -1.35 0.89
N ILE A 12 5.36 -0.22 1.48
CA ILE A 12 6.32 0.81 1.85
C ILE A 12 6.65 0.57 3.33
N ARG A 13 7.87 0.10 3.60
CA ARG A 13 8.41 0.19 4.96
C ARG A 13 8.73 1.66 5.21
N GLN A 14 7.94 2.29 6.05
CA GLN A 14 8.26 3.60 6.60
C GLN A 14 8.35 3.47 8.11
N PRO A 15 9.48 3.86 8.73
CA PRO A 15 9.49 4.08 10.17
C PRO A 15 8.55 5.24 10.47
N TYR A 16 7.41 4.94 11.11
CA TYR A 16 6.47 5.97 11.53
C TYR A 16 6.98 6.61 12.83
N LEU A 17 7.50 7.84 12.75
CA LEU A 17 7.76 8.66 13.95
C LEU A 17 6.41 9.22 14.44
N THR A 18 5.78 8.56 15.41
CA THR A 18 4.62 9.18 16.08
C THR A 18 5.13 10.29 16.99
N LYS A 19 4.52 11.48 16.92
CA LYS A 19 4.90 12.65 17.73
C LYS A 19 4.70 12.45 19.26
N ASN A 20 4.20 11.30 19.74
CA ASN A 20 3.80 11.14 21.14
C ASN A 20 3.78 9.69 21.72
N LYS A 21 4.65 8.77 21.28
CA LYS A 21 5.04 7.57 22.07
C LYS A 21 6.15 6.75 21.38
N PRO A 22 7.16 6.25 22.11
CA PRO A 22 8.02 5.19 21.60
C PRO A 22 7.25 3.86 21.70
N SER A 23 6.40 3.57 20.72
CA SER A 23 5.93 2.19 20.50
C SER A 23 6.96 1.48 19.64
N THR A 24 7.62 0.47 20.20
CA THR A 24 8.65 -0.37 19.54
C THR A 24 8.09 -1.31 18.47
N VAL A 25 6.79 -1.21 18.15
CA VAL A 25 6.11 -2.05 17.17
C VAL A 25 6.34 -1.47 15.77
N GLU A 26 6.97 -2.26 14.90
CA GLU A 26 7.20 -1.86 13.51
C GLU A 26 5.86 -1.78 12.77
N LYS A 27 5.59 -0.61 12.17
CA LYS A 27 4.41 -0.44 11.31
C LYS A 27 4.80 -0.52 9.85
N THR A 28 3.97 -1.15 9.06
CA THR A 28 4.13 -1.25 7.61
C THR A 28 2.92 -0.67 6.90
N PHE A 29 3.17 0.16 5.87
CA PHE A 29 2.12 0.64 4.99
C PHE A 29 1.95 -0.28 3.79
N ALA A 30 0.72 -0.68 3.49
CA ALA A 30 0.38 -1.48 2.33
C ALA A 30 -0.77 -0.85 1.54
N ILE A 31 -0.79 -1.10 0.23
CA ILE A 31 -1.84 -0.65 -0.68
C ILE A 31 -2.36 -1.81 -1.53
N ILE A 32 -3.67 -2.03 -1.50
CA ILE A 32 -4.39 -2.89 -2.42
C ILE A 32 -4.67 -2.07 -3.69
N LYS A 33 -4.13 -2.53 -4.81
CA LYS A 33 -4.21 -1.86 -6.12
C LYS A 33 -5.64 -1.81 -6.70
N PRO A 34 -5.92 -0.91 -7.66
CA PRO A 34 -7.27 -0.73 -8.22
C PRO A 34 -7.86 -2.01 -8.80
N ASP A 35 -7.07 -2.80 -9.52
CA ASP A 35 -7.52 -4.02 -10.18
C ASP A 35 -8.00 -5.10 -9.19
N ALA A 36 -7.34 -5.22 -8.03
CA ALA A 36 -7.76 -6.13 -6.97
C ALA A 36 -9.05 -5.65 -6.30
N VAL A 37 -9.26 -4.34 -6.19
CA VAL A 37 -10.51 -3.76 -5.70
C VAL A 37 -11.65 -4.02 -6.69
N GLU A 38 -11.45 -3.75 -7.98
CA GLU A 38 -12.43 -4.00 -9.05
C GLU A 38 -12.83 -5.47 -9.15
N ARG A 39 -11.87 -6.38 -8.93
CA ARG A 39 -12.10 -7.84 -8.94
C ARG A 39 -12.66 -8.38 -7.62
N ASN A 40 -13.08 -7.51 -6.69
CA ASN A 40 -13.64 -7.88 -5.39
C ASN A 40 -12.72 -8.79 -4.54
N LEU A 41 -11.40 -8.59 -4.63
CA LEU A 41 -10.40 -9.40 -3.93
C LEU A 41 -10.02 -8.88 -2.55
N ILE A 42 -10.58 -7.74 -2.10
CA ILE A 42 -10.22 -7.10 -0.82
C ILE A 42 -10.28 -8.11 0.34
N GLY A 43 -11.43 -8.78 0.53
CA GLY A 43 -11.61 -9.72 1.64
C GLY A 43 -10.57 -10.84 1.64
N LYS A 44 -10.29 -11.43 0.48
CA LYS A 44 -9.28 -12.50 0.34
C LYS A 44 -7.86 -12.01 0.66
N ILE A 45 -7.56 -10.75 0.35
CA ILE A 45 -6.26 -10.15 0.65
C ILE A 45 -6.13 -9.86 2.14
N LEU A 46 -7.17 -9.29 2.77
CA LEU A 46 -7.17 -9.03 4.21
C LEU A 46 -7.04 -10.34 5.00
N GLU A 47 -7.81 -11.36 4.64
CA GLU A 47 -7.74 -12.69 5.25
C GLU A 47 -6.33 -13.28 5.15
N ARG A 48 -5.67 -13.14 3.99
CA ARG A 48 -4.29 -13.59 3.85
C ARG A 48 -3.34 -12.80 4.74
N ILE A 49 -3.47 -11.48 4.81
CA ILE A 49 -2.63 -10.62 5.67
C ILE A 49 -2.74 -11.06 7.14
N GLU A 50 -3.95 -11.30 7.62
CA GLU A 50 -4.22 -11.74 8.99
C GLU A 50 -3.67 -13.16 9.25
N ARG A 51 -3.82 -14.09 8.29
CA ARG A 51 -3.26 -15.46 8.39
C ARG A 51 -1.74 -15.48 8.45
N GLU A 52 -1.07 -14.50 7.85
CA GLU A 52 0.40 -14.36 7.91
C GLU A 52 0.85 -13.70 9.23
N GLY A 53 -0.08 -13.39 10.14
CA GLY A 53 0.19 -12.88 11.49
C GLY A 53 0.25 -11.36 11.60
N PHE A 54 -0.04 -10.62 10.54
CA PHE A 54 -0.11 -9.15 10.60
C PHE A 54 -1.42 -8.69 11.21
N ARG A 55 -1.35 -7.69 12.07
CA ARG A 55 -2.51 -6.96 12.58
C ARG A 55 -2.79 -5.75 11.70
N ILE A 56 -4.00 -5.65 11.16
CA ILE A 56 -4.46 -4.45 10.45
C ILE A 56 -4.91 -3.42 11.50
N THR A 57 -4.20 -2.29 11.62
CA THR A 57 -4.50 -1.24 12.62
C THR A 57 -5.25 -0.05 12.05
N ALA A 58 -5.18 0.16 10.74
CA ALA A 58 -6.01 1.14 10.04
C ALA A 58 -6.24 0.70 8.60
N MET A 59 -7.40 1.08 8.06
CA MET A 59 -7.78 0.85 6.67
C MET A 59 -8.52 2.06 6.11
N LYS A 60 -8.26 2.44 4.86
CA LYS A 60 -9.02 3.49 4.16
C LYS A 60 -9.17 3.19 2.67
N ARG A 61 -10.40 3.22 2.16
CA ARG A 61 -10.69 3.16 0.71
C ARG A 61 -10.73 4.57 0.14
N ILE A 62 -9.96 4.83 -0.91
CA ILE A 62 -9.91 6.14 -1.58
C ILE A 62 -9.71 5.97 -3.09
N LEU A 63 -10.04 7.02 -3.86
CA LEU A 63 -9.51 7.20 -5.21
C LEU A 63 -8.29 8.14 -5.11
N LEU A 64 -7.14 7.70 -5.61
CA LEU A 64 -5.93 8.52 -5.55
C LEU A 64 -5.98 9.64 -6.59
N THR A 65 -5.60 10.85 -6.20
CA THR A 65 -5.23 11.89 -7.17
C THR A 65 -3.80 11.64 -7.66
N LEU A 66 -3.47 12.13 -8.85
CA LEU A 66 -2.12 11.97 -9.41
C LEU A 66 -1.02 12.50 -8.46
N PRO A 67 -1.16 13.70 -7.84
CA PRO A 67 -0.16 14.18 -6.88
C PRO A 67 -0.01 13.26 -5.66
N MET A 68 -1.09 12.64 -5.18
CA MET A 68 -1.01 11.67 -4.08
C MET A 68 -0.23 10.42 -4.52
N ALA A 69 -0.55 9.87 -5.69
CA ALA A 69 0.16 8.71 -6.23
C ALA A 69 1.65 9.00 -6.44
N GLU A 70 2.00 10.14 -7.04
CA GLU A 70 3.38 10.58 -7.22
C GLU A 70 4.12 10.74 -5.88
N GLY A 71 3.44 11.28 -4.86
CA GLY A 71 3.97 11.35 -3.50
C GLY A 71 4.28 9.98 -2.90
N PHE A 72 3.38 9.01 -3.06
CA PHE A 72 3.59 7.62 -2.58
C PHE A 72 4.77 6.94 -3.28
N TYR A 73 4.91 7.15 -4.59
CA TYR A 73 5.91 6.47 -5.41
C TYR A 73 7.16 7.32 -5.66
N HIS A 74 7.37 8.42 -4.93
CA HIS A 74 8.46 9.39 -5.16
C HIS A 74 9.85 8.74 -5.24
N VAL A 75 10.12 7.69 -4.46
CA VAL A 75 11.40 6.95 -4.49
C VAL A 75 11.68 6.29 -5.85
N HIS A 76 10.65 6.12 -6.68
CA HIS A 76 10.73 5.60 -8.03
C HIS A 76 10.65 6.68 -9.11
N ARG A 77 10.72 7.97 -8.77
CA ARG A 77 10.53 9.09 -9.71
C ARG A 77 11.46 9.04 -10.93
N GLU A 78 12.69 8.58 -10.75
CA GLU A 78 13.68 8.46 -11.83
C GLU A 78 13.51 7.21 -12.69
N ARG A 79 12.59 6.30 -12.31
CA ARG A 79 12.38 5.06 -13.05
C ARG A 79 11.47 5.31 -14.25
N PRO A 80 11.73 4.65 -15.39
CA PRO A 80 11.00 4.89 -16.63
C PRO A 80 9.49 4.59 -16.51
N PHE A 81 9.11 3.68 -15.61
CA PHE A 81 7.72 3.28 -15.37
C PHE A 81 6.96 4.17 -14.36
N PHE A 82 7.57 5.23 -13.81
CA PHE A 82 6.96 6.03 -12.74
C PHE A 82 5.63 6.65 -13.16
N LYS A 83 5.60 7.28 -14.34
CA LYS A 83 4.39 7.95 -14.85
C LYS A 83 3.26 6.95 -15.11
N ASP A 84 3.58 5.82 -15.71
CA ASP A 84 2.58 4.78 -15.99
C ASP A 84 2.04 4.17 -14.70
N LEU A 85 2.91 3.96 -13.71
CA LEU A 85 2.51 3.45 -12.40
C LEU A 85 1.60 4.44 -11.66
N THR A 86 1.94 5.73 -11.61
CA THR A 86 1.14 6.72 -10.88
C THR A 86 -0.20 6.95 -11.58
N ALA A 87 -0.22 7.01 -12.92
CA ALA A 87 -1.45 7.08 -13.70
C ALA A 87 -2.32 5.84 -13.48
N TYR A 88 -1.75 4.64 -13.52
CA TYR A 88 -2.44 3.38 -13.24
C TYR A 88 -3.06 3.36 -11.83
N MET A 89 -2.40 3.91 -10.83
CA MET A 89 -2.92 3.94 -9.45
C MET A 89 -4.09 4.90 -9.28
N CYS A 90 -4.32 5.80 -10.23
CA CYS A 90 -5.43 6.75 -10.27
C CYS A 90 -6.63 6.27 -11.08
N THR A 91 -6.57 5.12 -11.75
CA THR A 91 -7.65 4.63 -12.62
C THR A 91 -8.88 4.16 -11.84
N GLY A 92 -8.70 3.78 -10.57
CA GLY A 92 -9.77 3.23 -9.75
C GLY A 92 -9.48 3.28 -8.25
N PRO A 93 -10.47 2.88 -7.43
CA PRO A 93 -10.35 2.94 -5.99
C PRO A 93 -9.28 1.97 -5.47
N VAL A 94 -8.49 2.41 -4.50
CA VAL A 94 -7.49 1.62 -3.78
C VAL A 94 -7.90 1.45 -2.33
N VAL A 95 -7.29 0.49 -1.64
CA VAL A 95 -7.40 0.35 -0.18
C VAL A 95 -6.02 0.50 0.45
N LEU A 96 -5.87 1.50 1.31
CA LEU A 96 -4.68 1.74 2.11
C LEU A 96 -4.80 0.98 3.43
N LEU A 97 -3.69 0.37 3.87
CA LEU A 97 -3.60 -0.41 5.09
C LEU A 97 -2.39 0.02 5.91
N VAL A 98 -2.57 0.05 7.23
CA VAL A 98 -1.47 0.10 8.20
C VAL A 98 -1.45 -1.24 8.92
N LEU A 99 -0.30 -1.89 8.91
CA LEU A 99 -0.05 -3.23 9.44
C LEU A 99 0.96 -3.16 10.57
N GLU A 100 0.80 -4.02 11.58
CA GLU A 100 1.69 -4.26 12.73
C GLU A 100 2.00 -5.74 12.88
#